data_AF-A0A5W3F0W1-F1
#
_entry.id   AF-A0A5W3F0W1-F1
#
_cell.length_a   1.000
_cell.length_b   1.000
_cell.length_c   1.000
_cell.angle_alpha   90.00
_cell.angle_beta   90.00
_cell.angle_gamma   90.00
#
_symmetry.space_group_name_H-M   'P 1'
#
loop_
_entity.id
_entity.type
_entity.pdbx_description
1 polymer ?
#
loop_
_entity_poly.entity_id
_entity_poly.type
_entity_poly.pdbx_seq_one_letter_code
_entity_poly.pdbx_strand_id
1 'polypeptide(L)'
;MNKLFSSHVMPFRALIDACWKEKYTASRFTRDVIAGITVGIIAIPLAMALAIGSGVAPQYGLYTSAVAGIVIALTGGSRFSVSGPTAAFVVILYPVSQQFGLAGLLVATLMSGFFLILFGLARLGRLIEYIPVSVTLGFTSGIGITIGTMQIKDFLGLQMAHVPEHYLQKVGALFMALPTVNIGDAAIGVVTLGTLIFWPRLGIRLPGHLPALLAGCAVMGIVNLLGGNVATIGSQFHYVLADGTQGNGIPQLLPQLMLPWSLPGSDFTLSWDSLRALLPAAFSMAMLGAIESLLCAVVLDGMTGTKHKANSELIGQGLGNMVAPFFGGITATAAIARSAANVRAGATSPVSAVIHAILVILALLVLAPLLSWLPLSAMAALLLMVAWNMSEAHKVVDLLRHAPKDDIIVMLLCMSLTVLFDMVIAISVGIVLASLLFMRRIARMTRLAPVNVDVPDDVLVLRVIGPLFFAAAEGLFTDLESRIKGKRIVVLKWDAVPVLDAGGLDAFQRFVKRLPEGCELRISNLEFQPLRTMARAGIKPIPGRLTFFPNRTEALADLLS
;
A
#
# COMPACT_ATOMS: atom_id res chain seq x y z
N MET A 1 -3.49 -36.12 -2.81
CA MET A 1 -3.96 -34.89 -2.12
C MET A 1 -2.90 -34.22 -1.24
N ASN A 2 -1.58 -34.45 -1.44
CA ASN A 2 -0.51 -34.02 -0.51
C ASN A 2 0.65 -33.21 -1.17
N LYS A 3 0.39 -32.46 -2.25
CA LYS A 3 1.37 -31.53 -2.86
C LYS A 3 0.84 -30.11 -3.11
N LEU A 4 -0.38 -29.77 -2.64
CA LEU A 4 -0.94 -28.43 -2.82
C LEU A 4 -0.45 -27.39 -1.79
N PHE A 5 -0.06 -27.82 -0.59
CA PHE A 5 0.64 -26.99 0.39
C PHE A 5 2.13 -26.93 0.06
N SER A 6 2.44 -26.29 -1.06
CA SER A 6 3.81 -25.92 -1.43
C SER A 6 4.44 -25.07 -0.32
N SER A 7 5.73 -25.26 -0.08
CA SER A 7 6.63 -24.64 0.92
C SER A 7 6.68 -23.10 0.97
N HIS A 8 5.77 -22.42 0.26
CA HIS A 8 5.72 -21.00 -0.02
C HIS A 8 4.64 -20.25 0.77
N VAL A 9 3.79 -20.96 1.53
CA VAL A 9 2.67 -20.40 2.29
C VAL A 9 2.67 -21.02 3.70
N MET A 10 3.71 -20.75 4.47
CA MET A 10 3.79 -21.15 5.88
C MET A 10 4.13 -19.94 6.75
N PRO A 11 3.49 -19.79 7.93
CA PRO A 11 3.91 -18.79 8.90
C PRO A 11 5.32 -19.11 9.43
N PHE A 12 5.91 -18.15 10.15
CA PHE A 12 7.21 -18.24 10.79
C PHE A 12 8.42 -18.30 9.86
N ARG A 13 8.24 -17.98 8.58
CA ARG A 13 9.27 -18.26 7.58
C ARG A 13 10.52 -17.40 7.77
N ALA A 14 10.35 -16.11 8.09
CA ALA A 14 11.47 -15.23 8.36
C ALA A 14 12.28 -15.66 9.59
N LEU A 15 11.59 -16.09 10.66
CA LEU A 15 12.20 -16.59 11.88
C LEU A 15 13.01 -17.88 11.63
N ILE A 16 12.39 -18.85 10.95
CA ILE A 16 13.06 -20.12 10.57
C ILE A 16 14.33 -19.84 9.76
N ASP A 17 14.21 -19.00 8.73
CA ASP A 17 15.32 -18.75 7.81
C ASP A 17 16.45 -17.95 8.49
N ALA A 18 16.14 -16.96 9.34
CA ALA A 18 17.14 -16.10 9.97
C ALA A 18 17.76 -16.67 11.26
N CYS A 19 17.03 -17.48 12.03
CA CYS A 19 17.46 -17.94 13.35
C CYS A 19 17.74 -19.45 13.46
N TRP A 20 17.07 -20.29 12.66
CA TRP A 20 17.28 -21.76 12.70
C TRP A 20 18.19 -22.25 11.57
N LYS A 21 18.03 -21.76 10.35
CA LYS A 21 18.89 -22.16 9.23
C LYS A 21 20.24 -21.45 9.25
N GLU A 22 20.23 -20.18 9.58
CA GLU A 22 21.45 -19.40 9.78
C GLU A 22 21.83 -19.44 11.26
N LYS A 23 23.12 -19.67 11.57
CA LYS A 23 23.60 -19.71 12.95
C LYS A 23 23.30 -18.38 13.65
N TYR A 24 22.50 -18.42 14.70
CA TYR A 24 22.18 -17.25 15.53
C TYR A 24 23.19 -17.15 16.68
N THR A 25 24.09 -16.16 16.61
CA THR A 25 25.20 -15.99 17.57
C THR A 25 24.91 -14.86 18.56
N ALA A 26 25.62 -14.83 19.69
CA ALA A 26 25.52 -13.73 20.66
C ALA A 26 25.79 -12.35 20.02
N SER A 27 26.70 -12.27 19.05
CA SER A 27 26.96 -11.04 18.29
C SER A 27 25.77 -10.58 17.43
N ARG A 28 24.99 -11.51 16.86
CA ARG A 28 23.74 -11.17 16.15
C ARG A 28 22.67 -10.71 17.12
N PHE A 29 22.57 -11.36 18.27
CA PHE A 29 21.65 -10.96 19.32
C PHE A 29 21.93 -9.53 19.82
N THR A 30 23.18 -9.17 20.11
CA THR A 30 23.51 -7.80 20.55
C THR A 30 23.18 -6.74 19.49
N ARG A 31 23.38 -7.06 18.20
CA ARG A 31 22.94 -6.19 17.09
C ARG A 31 21.42 -6.04 17.03
N ASP A 32 20.68 -7.13 17.18
CA ASP A 32 19.22 -7.10 17.22
C ASP A 32 18.69 -6.33 18.44
N VAL A 33 19.37 -6.41 19.59
CA VAL A 33 19.06 -5.62 20.80
C VAL A 33 19.24 -4.13 20.54
N ILE A 34 20.39 -3.71 20.01
CA ILE A 34 20.66 -2.30 19.71
C ILE A 34 19.64 -1.76 18.70
N ALA A 35 19.36 -2.54 17.65
CA ALA A 35 18.37 -2.15 16.64
C ALA A 35 16.95 -2.07 17.21
N GLY A 36 16.53 -3.07 18.00
CA GLY A 36 15.22 -3.08 18.66
C GLY A 36 15.02 -1.92 19.62
N ILE A 37 16.04 -1.58 20.42
CA ILE A 37 16.00 -0.40 21.31
C ILE A 37 15.89 0.89 20.50
N THR A 38 16.72 1.04 19.46
CA THR A 38 16.72 2.24 18.60
C THR A 38 15.34 2.47 17.99
N VAL A 39 14.72 1.41 17.46
CA VAL A 39 13.40 1.50 16.84
C VAL A 39 12.29 1.68 17.87
N GLY A 40 12.39 1.07 19.05
CA GLY A 40 11.43 1.27 20.14
C GLY A 40 11.35 2.70 20.64
N ILE A 41 12.49 3.39 20.77
CA ILE A 41 12.51 4.82 21.12
C ILE A 41 11.76 5.66 20.09
N ILE A 42 11.90 5.34 18.79
CA ILE A 42 11.19 6.03 17.71
C ILE A 42 9.69 5.70 17.74
N ALA A 43 9.36 4.45 18.01
CA ALA A 43 8.02 3.92 17.84
C ALA A 43 7.05 4.32 18.95
N ILE A 44 7.50 4.49 20.20
CA ILE A 44 6.63 4.87 21.34
C ILE A 44 5.82 6.14 21.03
N PRO A 45 6.43 7.30 20.73
CA PRO A 45 5.66 8.51 20.45
C PRO A 45 4.87 8.40 19.16
N LEU A 46 5.44 7.79 18.12
CA LEU A 46 4.74 7.64 16.85
C LEU A 46 3.48 6.78 17.00
N ALA A 47 3.52 5.70 17.77
CA ALA A 47 2.37 4.83 17.98
C ALA A 47 1.22 5.54 18.71
N MET A 48 1.54 6.34 19.74
CA MET A 48 0.55 7.15 20.45
C MET A 48 -0.05 8.22 19.54
N ALA A 49 0.78 8.95 18.80
CA ALA A 49 0.33 9.96 17.84
C ALA A 49 -0.65 9.34 16.83
N LEU A 50 -0.31 8.19 16.27
CA LEU A 50 -1.14 7.51 15.27
C LEU A 50 -2.47 6.98 15.82
N ALA A 51 -2.50 6.54 17.08
CA ALA A 51 -3.74 6.19 17.76
C ALA A 51 -4.66 7.42 17.94
N ILE A 52 -4.09 8.53 18.42
CA ILE A 52 -4.81 9.81 18.58
C ILE A 52 -5.35 10.28 17.23
N GLY A 53 -4.52 10.25 16.17
CA GLY A 53 -4.94 10.60 14.81
C GLY A 53 -6.05 9.70 14.28
N SER A 54 -6.07 8.43 14.70
CA SER A 54 -7.13 7.46 14.36
C SER A 54 -8.39 7.61 15.23
N GLY A 55 -8.46 8.65 16.09
CA GLY A 55 -9.62 8.95 16.91
C GLY A 55 -9.79 8.01 18.11
N VAL A 56 -8.71 7.39 18.59
CA VAL A 56 -8.72 6.54 19.79
C VAL A 56 -7.61 6.95 20.77
N ALA A 57 -7.74 6.51 22.02
CA ALA A 57 -6.78 6.86 23.07
C ALA A 57 -5.37 6.28 22.79
N PRO A 58 -4.28 6.96 23.23
CA PRO A 58 -2.90 6.65 22.84
C PRO A 58 -2.42 5.24 23.24
N GLN A 59 -2.94 4.66 24.31
CA GLN A 59 -2.59 3.30 24.76
C GLN A 59 -2.85 2.24 23.70
N TYR A 60 -3.90 2.40 22.89
CA TYR A 60 -4.25 1.41 21.86
C TYR A 60 -3.19 1.34 20.76
N GLY A 61 -2.47 2.44 20.50
CA GLY A 61 -1.31 2.44 19.60
C GLY A 61 -0.11 1.69 20.19
N LEU A 62 0.14 1.84 21.50
CA LEU A 62 1.17 1.10 22.22
C LEU A 62 0.85 -0.39 22.28
N TYR A 63 -0.40 -0.76 22.57
CA TYR A 63 -0.88 -2.14 22.58
C TYR A 63 -0.73 -2.79 21.20
N THR A 64 -1.05 -2.04 20.14
CA THR A 64 -0.85 -2.49 18.76
C THR A 64 0.62 -2.78 18.46
N SER A 65 1.52 -1.86 18.81
CA SER A 65 2.97 -2.03 18.58
C SER A 65 3.55 -3.17 19.41
N ALA A 66 3.01 -3.41 20.60
CA ALA A 66 3.39 -4.52 21.45
C ALA A 66 2.92 -5.87 20.86
N VAL A 67 1.60 -6.06 20.73
CA VAL A 67 1.01 -7.36 20.42
C VAL A 67 1.16 -7.69 18.94
N ALA A 68 0.72 -6.82 18.03
CA ALA A 68 0.85 -7.05 16.60
C ALA A 68 2.33 -7.06 16.19
N GLY A 69 3.16 -6.20 16.80
CA GLY A 69 4.60 -6.17 16.54
C GLY A 69 5.28 -7.52 16.80
N ILE A 70 4.98 -8.18 17.93
CA ILE A 70 5.49 -9.52 18.25
C ILE A 70 4.93 -10.56 17.28
N VAL A 71 3.61 -10.62 17.14
CA VAL A 71 2.95 -11.68 16.35
C VAL A 71 3.41 -11.63 14.90
N ILE A 72 3.43 -10.44 14.28
CA ILE A 72 3.81 -10.27 12.87
C ILE A 72 5.28 -10.56 12.67
N ALA A 73 6.16 -10.08 13.56
CA ALA A 73 7.60 -10.35 13.45
C ALA A 73 7.90 -11.86 13.49
N LEU A 74 7.24 -12.59 14.38
CA LEU A 74 7.46 -14.02 14.53
C LEU A 74 6.83 -14.83 13.39
N THR A 75 5.65 -14.45 12.91
CA THR A 75 4.87 -15.24 11.94
C THR A 75 5.07 -14.82 10.48
N GLY A 76 5.63 -13.64 10.23
CA GLY A 76 5.79 -13.02 8.92
C GLY A 76 6.85 -13.63 7.99
N GLY A 77 6.96 -13.02 6.81
CA GLY A 77 7.85 -13.42 5.73
C GLY A 77 9.04 -12.48 5.53
N SER A 78 9.07 -11.32 6.19
CA SER A 78 10.15 -10.35 6.17
C SER A 78 11.03 -10.44 7.42
N ARG A 79 12.36 -10.38 7.26
CA ARG A 79 13.33 -10.48 8.36
C ARG A 79 13.44 -9.21 9.19
N PHE A 80 13.14 -8.06 8.61
CA PHE A 80 13.48 -6.76 9.16
C PHE A 80 12.29 -5.83 9.37
N SER A 81 11.10 -6.26 8.92
CA SER A 81 9.85 -5.50 9.08
C SER A 81 9.53 -5.28 10.55
N VAL A 82 9.23 -4.03 10.90
CA VAL A 82 8.72 -3.65 12.21
C VAL A 82 7.29 -3.16 12.05
N SER A 83 6.37 -3.95 12.60
CA SER A 83 4.93 -3.73 12.48
C SER A 83 4.35 -2.99 13.67
N GLY A 84 3.29 -2.23 13.41
CA GLY A 84 2.55 -1.46 14.40
C GLY A 84 1.54 -0.54 13.71
N PRO A 85 0.96 0.44 14.42
CA PRO A 85 0.07 1.40 13.78
C PRO A 85 0.86 2.23 12.76
N THR A 86 0.19 2.65 11.68
CA THR A 86 0.81 3.42 10.58
C THR A 86 -0.08 4.58 10.16
N ALA A 87 0.55 5.64 9.66
CA ALA A 87 -0.15 6.86 9.24
C ALA A 87 -1.14 6.60 8.10
N ALA A 88 -0.81 5.70 7.17
CA ALA A 88 -1.71 5.36 6.06
C ALA A 88 -3.12 4.98 6.53
N PHE A 89 -3.19 4.28 7.65
CA PHE A 89 -4.43 3.77 8.21
C PHE A 89 -5.27 4.84 8.90
N VAL A 90 -4.68 5.96 9.37
CA VAL A 90 -5.38 7.02 10.11
C VAL A 90 -6.65 7.48 9.37
N VAL A 91 -6.56 7.61 8.05
CA VAL A 91 -7.67 8.07 7.20
C VAL A 91 -8.82 7.05 7.11
N ILE A 92 -8.55 5.74 7.25
CA ILE A 92 -9.60 4.70 7.33
C ILE A 92 -10.09 4.54 8.77
N LEU A 93 -9.18 4.52 9.74
CA LEU A 93 -9.53 4.16 11.12
C LEU A 93 -10.35 5.27 11.78
N TYR A 94 -10.06 6.55 11.49
CA TYR A 94 -10.76 7.68 12.11
C TYR A 94 -12.26 7.68 11.83
N PRO A 95 -12.75 7.59 10.57
CA PRO A 95 -14.19 7.49 10.31
C PRO A 95 -14.84 6.29 10.99
N VAL A 96 -14.18 5.12 11.00
CA VAL A 96 -14.69 3.92 11.67
C VAL A 96 -14.78 4.14 13.18
N SER A 97 -13.80 4.80 13.79
CA SER A 97 -13.81 5.08 15.23
C SER A 97 -14.89 6.09 15.60
N GLN A 98 -15.14 7.11 14.76
CA GLN A 98 -16.21 8.08 14.99
C GLN A 98 -17.60 7.43 14.86
N GLN A 99 -17.78 6.53 13.89
CA GLN A 99 -19.08 5.94 13.60
C GLN A 99 -19.42 4.73 14.49
N PHE A 100 -18.45 3.87 14.80
CA PHE A 100 -18.68 2.60 15.50
C PHE A 100 -17.93 2.50 16.84
N GLY A 101 -17.24 3.57 17.25
CA GLY A 101 -16.40 3.57 18.44
C GLY A 101 -15.19 2.63 18.34
N LEU A 102 -14.51 2.47 19.47
CA LEU A 102 -13.36 1.56 19.57
C LEU A 102 -13.76 0.10 19.29
N ALA A 103 -14.89 -0.37 19.83
CA ALA A 103 -15.33 -1.75 19.65
C ALA A 103 -15.52 -2.12 18.17
N GLY A 104 -16.20 -1.27 17.39
CA GLY A 104 -16.33 -1.47 15.95
C GLY A 104 -15.00 -1.43 15.21
N LEU A 105 -14.08 -0.53 15.60
CA LEU A 105 -12.73 -0.46 15.04
C LEU A 105 -11.91 -1.74 15.29
N LEU A 106 -11.99 -2.31 16.49
CA LEU A 106 -11.32 -3.56 16.84
C LEU A 106 -11.92 -4.75 16.06
N VAL A 107 -13.25 -4.80 15.90
CA VAL A 107 -13.93 -5.82 15.08
C VAL A 107 -13.55 -5.69 13.61
N ALA A 108 -13.51 -4.48 13.06
CA ALA A 108 -13.07 -4.23 11.68
C ALA A 108 -11.60 -4.65 11.47
N THR A 109 -10.75 -4.41 12.45
CA THR A 109 -9.34 -4.86 12.45
C THR A 109 -9.25 -6.38 12.42
N LEU A 110 -10.05 -7.07 13.23
CA LEU A 110 -10.11 -8.54 13.25
C LEU A 110 -10.56 -9.10 11.88
N MET A 111 -11.59 -8.51 11.29
CA MET A 111 -12.05 -8.85 9.93
C MET A 111 -10.98 -8.58 8.87
N SER A 112 -10.23 -7.49 9.00
CA SER A 112 -9.09 -7.18 8.12
C SER A 112 -8.00 -8.25 8.23
N GLY A 113 -7.69 -8.71 9.44
CA GLY A 113 -6.77 -9.82 9.68
C GLY A 113 -7.20 -11.10 8.97
N PHE A 114 -8.49 -11.43 8.99
CA PHE A 114 -9.04 -12.56 8.26
C PHE A 114 -8.83 -12.44 6.74
N PHE A 115 -9.12 -11.27 6.15
CA PHE A 115 -8.87 -11.03 4.71
C PHE A 115 -7.39 -11.17 4.34
N LEU A 116 -6.48 -10.66 5.17
CA LEU A 116 -5.03 -10.79 4.94
C LEU A 116 -4.57 -12.26 4.92
N ILE A 117 -5.11 -13.09 5.82
CA ILE A 117 -4.86 -14.54 5.79
C ILE A 117 -5.40 -15.14 4.48
N LEU A 118 -6.63 -14.80 4.08
CA LEU A 118 -7.20 -15.28 2.82
C LEU A 118 -6.33 -14.88 1.62
N PHE A 119 -5.82 -13.64 1.58
CA PHE A 119 -4.92 -13.18 0.51
C PHE A 119 -3.62 -13.98 0.48
N GLY A 120 -3.02 -14.25 1.63
CA GLY A 120 -1.83 -15.09 1.73
C GLY A 120 -2.07 -16.53 1.28
N LEU A 121 -3.19 -17.13 1.68
CA LEU A 121 -3.59 -18.49 1.29
C LEU A 121 -3.88 -18.60 -0.21
N ALA A 122 -4.57 -17.60 -0.77
CA ALA A 122 -4.86 -17.49 -2.20
C ALA A 122 -3.64 -17.06 -3.05
N ARG A 123 -2.47 -16.86 -2.42
CA ARG A 123 -1.20 -16.47 -3.05
C ARG A 123 -1.25 -15.13 -3.77
N LEU A 124 -2.05 -14.19 -3.27
CA LEU A 124 -2.21 -12.86 -3.83
C LEU A 124 -1.04 -11.93 -3.50
N GLY A 125 -0.03 -12.36 -2.74
CA GLY A 125 1.12 -11.53 -2.37
C GLY A 125 1.95 -11.04 -3.57
N ARG A 126 1.89 -11.71 -4.72
CA ARG A 126 2.52 -11.21 -5.96
C ARG A 126 1.68 -10.20 -6.71
N LEU A 127 0.37 -10.14 -6.46
CA LEU A 127 -0.51 -9.26 -7.22
C LEU A 127 -0.23 -7.77 -6.95
N ILE A 128 0.43 -7.47 -5.84
CA ILE A 128 0.83 -6.12 -5.47
C ILE A 128 1.82 -5.50 -6.47
N GLU A 129 2.63 -6.35 -7.12
CA GLU A 129 3.59 -5.92 -8.15
C GLU A 129 2.89 -5.33 -9.39
N TYR A 130 1.58 -5.58 -9.56
CA TYR A 130 0.79 -5.03 -10.66
C TYR A 130 0.13 -3.69 -10.34
N ILE A 131 0.27 -3.14 -9.12
CA ILE A 131 -0.27 -1.82 -8.80
C ILE A 131 0.64 -0.75 -9.42
N PRO A 132 0.12 0.11 -10.31
CA PRO A 132 0.94 1.11 -10.96
C PRO A 132 1.48 2.15 -9.97
N VAL A 133 2.69 2.64 -10.23
CA VAL A 133 3.34 3.68 -9.41
C VAL A 133 2.51 4.97 -9.34
N SER A 134 1.80 5.31 -10.42
CA SER A 134 0.88 6.46 -10.45
C SER A 134 -0.26 6.32 -9.44
N VAL A 135 -0.81 5.11 -9.27
CA VAL A 135 -1.84 4.84 -8.26
C VAL A 135 -1.24 4.94 -6.86
N THR A 136 -0.05 4.35 -6.65
CA THR A 136 0.60 4.38 -5.33
C THR A 136 0.92 5.80 -4.89
N LEU A 137 1.54 6.59 -5.76
CA LEU A 137 1.87 7.99 -5.47
C LEU A 137 0.63 8.87 -5.28
N GLY A 138 -0.41 8.65 -6.08
CA GLY A 138 -1.67 9.37 -5.95
C GLY A 138 -2.31 9.16 -4.58
N PHE A 139 -2.43 7.89 -4.14
CA PHE A 139 -3.03 7.61 -2.84
C PHE A 139 -2.14 8.06 -1.68
N THR A 140 -0.82 7.84 -1.70
CA THR A 140 0.07 8.22 -0.58
C THR A 140 0.13 9.75 -0.41
N SER A 141 0.18 10.49 -1.52
CA SER A 141 0.07 11.96 -1.53
C SER A 141 -1.27 12.42 -0.96
N GLY A 142 -2.38 11.81 -1.40
CA GLY A 142 -3.71 12.12 -0.89
C GLY A 142 -3.84 11.89 0.62
N ILE A 143 -3.32 10.77 1.12
CA ILE A 143 -3.29 10.50 2.57
C ILE A 143 -2.43 11.54 3.30
N GLY A 144 -1.25 11.88 2.77
CA GLY A 144 -0.39 12.91 3.33
C GLY A 144 -1.11 14.25 3.46
N ILE A 145 -1.86 14.67 2.44
CA ILE A 145 -2.69 15.88 2.48
C ILE A 145 -3.74 15.78 3.58
N THR A 146 -4.52 14.69 3.61
CA THR A 146 -5.61 14.51 4.59
C THR A 146 -5.09 14.52 6.02
N ILE A 147 -4.02 13.77 6.31
CA ILE A 147 -3.40 13.77 7.64
C ILE A 147 -2.91 15.17 7.97
N GLY A 148 -2.17 15.80 7.06
CA GLY A 148 -1.62 17.13 7.27
C GLY A 148 -2.69 18.16 7.65
N THR A 149 -3.81 18.17 6.93
CA THR A 149 -4.96 19.02 7.23
C THR A 149 -5.58 18.70 8.59
N MET A 150 -5.75 17.42 8.93
CA MET A 150 -6.35 17.01 10.21
C MET A 150 -5.47 17.37 11.42
N GLN A 151 -4.15 17.42 11.25
CA GLN A 151 -3.23 17.79 12.34
C GLN A 151 -3.21 19.29 12.68
N ILE A 152 -3.74 20.15 11.80
CA ILE A 152 -3.77 21.61 12.04
C ILE A 152 -4.51 21.95 13.33
N LYS A 153 -5.59 21.20 13.65
CA LYS A 153 -6.37 21.36 14.88
C LYS A 153 -5.46 21.32 16.11
N ASP A 154 -4.78 20.20 16.32
CA ASP A 154 -4.00 19.96 17.53
C ASP A 154 -2.64 20.70 17.49
N PHE A 155 -2.10 20.95 16.30
CA PHE A 155 -0.87 21.74 16.12
C PHE A 155 -1.03 23.19 16.57
N LEU A 156 -2.19 23.82 16.31
CA LEU A 156 -2.49 25.19 16.69
C LEU A 156 -3.33 25.29 17.98
N GLY A 157 -3.74 24.17 18.58
CA GLY A 157 -4.63 24.13 19.73
C GLY A 157 -6.04 24.66 19.47
N LEU A 158 -6.58 24.45 18.27
CA LEU A 158 -7.89 24.96 17.86
C LEU A 158 -9.03 24.27 18.60
N GLN A 159 -10.05 25.04 18.97
CA GLN A 159 -11.28 24.52 19.57
C GLN A 159 -12.35 24.32 18.50
N MET A 160 -12.74 23.06 18.28
CA MET A 160 -13.83 22.69 17.38
C MET A 160 -14.83 21.80 18.12
N ALA A 161 -16.08 22.25 18.20
CA ALA A 161 -17.15 21.51 18.87
C ALA A 161 -17.54 20.22 18.12
N HIS A 162 -17.49 20.26 16.79
CA HIS A 162 -17.76 19.11 15.94
C HIS A 162 -16.83 19.13 14.74
N VAL A 163 -16.24 17.99 14.40
CA VAL A 163 -15.43 17.80 13.20
C VAL A 163 -16.35 17.17 12.14
N PRO A 164 -16.70 17.90 11.05
CA PRO A 164 -17.59 17.37 10.01
C PRO A 164 -17.05 16.09 9.38
N GLU A 165 -17.90 15.26 8.79
CA GLU A 165 -17.46 14.02 8.12
C GLU A 165 -16.71 14.29 6.80
N HIS A 166 -17.25 15.18 5.97
CA HIS A 166 -16.72 15.47 4.64
C HIS A 166 -15.50 16.40 4.66
N TYR A 167 -14.51 16.11 3.82
CA TYR A 167 -13.22 16.82 3.82
C TYR A 167 -13.35 18.34 3.62
N LEU A 168 -14.14 18.80 2.63
CA LEU A 168 -14.30 20.23 2.36
C LEU A 168 -14.94 20.97 3.55
N GLN A 169 -15.86 20.32 4.25
CA GLN A 169 -16.48 20.87 5.46
C GLN A 169 -15.49 20.92 6.62
N LYS A 170 -14.61 19.91 6.76
CA LYS A 170 -13.50 19.94 7.74
C LYS A 170 -12.57 21.13 7.51
N VAL A 171 -12.20 21.40 6.26
CA VAL A 171 -11.36 22.56 5.90
C VAL A 171 -12.07 23.87 6.25
N GLY A 172 -13.36 23.98 5.93
CA GLY A 172 -14.17 25.14 6.32
C GLY A 172 -14.25 25.34 7.84
N ALA A 173 -14.46 24.26 8.61
CA ALA A 173 -14.49 24.30 10.07
C ALA A 173 -13.14 24.71 10.68
N LEU A 174 -12.02 24.22 10.14
CA LEU A 174 -10.68 24.64 10.56
C LEU A 174 -10.45 26.13 10.33
N PHE A 175 -10.89 26.66 9.20
CA PHE A 175 -10.77 28.09 8.90
C PHE A 175 -11.61 28.94 9.87
N MET A 176 -12.83 28.50 10.19
CA MET A 176 -13.69 29.18 11.16
C MET A 176 -13.15 29.10 12.60
N ALA A 177 -12.41 28.05 12.93
CA ALA A 177 -11.78 27.86 14.24
C ALA A 177 -10.45 28.62 14.39
N LEU A 178 -9.89 29.18 13.32
CA LEU A 178 -8.59 29.86 13.33
C LEU A 178 -8.47 31.03 14.34
N PRO A 179 -9.54 31.77 14.70
CA PRO A 179 -9.47 32.76 15.78
C PRO A 179 -9.23 32.16 17.18
N THR A 180 -9.42 30.85 17.37
CA THR A 180 -9.25 30.14 18.66
C THR A 180 -7.84 29.60 18.89
N VAL A 181 -6.85 30.03 18.09
CA VAL A 181 -5.46 29.58 18.20
C VAL A 181 -4.92 29.77 19.62
N ASN A 182 -4.39 28.68 20.18
CA ASN A 182 -3.61 28.74 21.42
C ASN A 182 -2.13 28.97 21.07
N ILE A 183 -1.61 30.13 21.44
CA ILE A 183 -0.23 30.52 21.16
C ILE A 183 0.78 29.55 21.81
N GLY A 184 0.45 29.02 22.99
CA GLY A 184 1.29 28.03 23.70
C GLY A 184 1.41 26.73 22.92
N ASP A 185 0.28 26.17 22.48
CA ASP A 185 0.26 24.97 21.64
C ASP A 185 0.97 25.20 20.30
N ALA A 186 0.71 26.33 19.65
CA ALA A 186 1.37 26.68 18.38
C ALA A 186 2.90 26.80 18.54
N ALA A 187 3.39 27.42 19.61
CA ALA A 187 4.83 27.54 19.88
C ALA A 187 5.49 26.16 20.08
N ILE A 188 4.85 25.28 20.84
CA ILE A 188 5.32 23.90 21.05
C ILE A 188 5.36 23.14 19.72
N GLY A 189 4.27 23.22 18.94
CA GLY A 189 4.18 22.60 17.63
C GLY A 189 5.29 23.06 16.70
N VAL A 190 5.50 24.38 16.58
CA VAL A 190 6.54 24.98 15.73
C VAL A 190 7.95 24.56 16.15
N VAL A 191 8.27 24.59 17.45
CA VAL A 191 9.60 24.18 17.94
C VAL A 191 9.83 22.68 17.73
N THR A 192 8.81 21.86 17.98
CA THR A 192 8.88 20.41 17.76
C THR A 192 9.11 20.11 16.28
N LEU A 193 8.32 20.73 15.39
CA LEU A 193 8.44 20.55 13.94
C LEU A 193 9.79 21.07 13.42
N GLY A 194 10.22 22.25 13.86
CA GLY A 194 11.52 22.82 13.53
C GLY A 194 12.65 21.87 13.95
N THR A 195 12.58 21.31 15.16
CA THR A 195 13.55 20.31 15.62
C THR A 195 13.55 19.09 14.72
N LEU A 196 12.39 18.54 14.35
CA LEU A 196 12.31 17.39 13.42
C LEU A 196 12.94 17.67 12.04
N ILE A 197 12.81 18.90 11.53
CA ILE A 197 13.33 19.31 10.22
C ILE A 197 14.84 19.54 10.27
N PHE A 198 15.33 20.23 11.30
CA PHE A 198 16.74 20.63 11.38
C PHE A 198 17.64 19.58 12.03
N TRP A 199 17.12 18.71 12.89
CA TRP A 199 17.90 17.69 13.60
C TRP A 199 18.71 16.77 12.68
N PRO A 200 18.16 16.23 11.58
CA PRO A 200 18.92 15.37 10.67
C PRO A 200 20.13 16.08 10.03
N ARG A 201 20.12 17.42 9.94
CA ARG A 201 21.22 18.21 9.37
C ARG A 201 22.44 18.31 10.30
N LEU A 202 22.28 18.01 11.58
CA LEU A 202 23.37 18.05 12.57
C LEU A 202 24.29 16.82 12.48
N GLY A 203 23.92 15.79 11.72
CA GLY A 203 24.73 14.56 11.57
C GLY A 203 24.82 13.70 12.85
N ILE A 204 23.99 13.98 13.86
CA ILE A 204 23.97 13.23 15.12
C ILE A 204 23.29 11.87 14.87
N ARG A 205 23.86 10.79 15.44
CA ARG A 205 23.36 9.41 15.28
C ARG A 205 22.04 9.12 16.00
N LEU A 206 21.52 10.07 16.79
CA LEU A 206 20.29 9.92 17.56
C LEU A 206 19.07 10.29 16.70
N PRO A 207 17.99 9.49 16.69
CA PRO A 207 16.76 9.83 15.97
C PRO A 207 16.14 11.14 16.46
N GLY A 208 15.72 12.02 15.53
CA GLY A 208 15.22 13.35 15.86
C GLY A 208 13.89 13.41 16.61
N HIS A 209 13.15 12.29 16.69
CA HIS A 209 11.85 12.24 17.36
C HIS A 209 11.93 12.51 18.87
N LEU A 210 12.92 11.92 19.57
CA LEU A 210 13.08 12.11 21.00
C LEU A 210 13.52 13.56 21.35
N PRO A 211 14.58 14.12 20.74
CA PRO A 211 14.96 15.52 20.94
C PRO A 211 13.84 16.51 20.61
N ALA A 212 13.06 16.26 19.56
CA ALA A 212 11.93 17.11 19.21
C ALA A 212 10.86 17.14 20.30
N LEU A 213 10.51 15.98 20.86
CA LEU A 213 9.55 15.90 21.97
C LEU A 213 10.09 16.58 23.23
N LEU A 214 11.36 16.37 23.55
CA LEU A 214 12.00 17.02 24.70
C LEU A 214 12.03 18.54 24.53
N ALA A 215 12.34 19.04 23.33
CA ALA A 215 12.28 20.46 23.01
C ALA A 215 10.85 21.02 23.15
N GLY A 216 9.84 20.30 22.65
CA GLY A 216 8.44 20.66 22.83
C GLY A 216 8.01 20.70 24.30
N CYS A 217 8.43 19.72 25.10
CA CYS A 217 8.17 19.68 26.54
C CYS A 217 8.88 20.82 27.29
N ALA A 218 10.10 21.19 26.88
CA ALA A 218 10.81 22.33 27.45
C ALA A 218 10.06 23.64 27.19
N VAL A 219 9.54 23.84 25.97
CA VAL A 219 8.70 24.99 25.63
C VAL A 219 7.41 24.98 26.44
N MET A 220 6.76 23.83 26.59
CA MET A 220 5.59 23.70 27.47
C MET A 220 5.91 24.13 28.90
N GLY A 221 7.06 23.74 29.44
CA GLY A 221 7.51 24.17 30.77
C GLY A 221 7.59 25.70 30.88
N ILE A 222 8.15 26.37 29.86
CA ILE A 222 8.21 27.84 29.80
C ILE A 222 6.81 28.46 29.71
N VAL A 223 5.94 27.91 28.86
CA VAL A 223 4.55 28.40 28.69
C VAL A 223 3.78 28.28 30.01
N ASN A 224 3.90 27.16 30.71
CA ASN A 224 3.25 26.95 32.01
C ASN A 224 3.79 27.91 33.08
N LEU A 225 5.10 28.21 33.08
CA LEU A 225 5.68 29.21 33.99
C LEU A 225 5.16 30.63 33.72
N LEU A 226 4.81 30.93 32.47
CA LEU A 226 4.18 32.20 32.08
C LEU A 226 2.66 32.21 32.31
N GLY A 227 2.09 31.16 32.92
CA GLY A 227 0.66 31.03 33.22
C GLY A 227 -0.21 30.56 32.04
N GLY A 228 0.40 30.12 30.94
CA GLY A 228 -0.32 29.51 29.82
C GLY A 228 -0.76 28.08 30.12
N ASN A 229 -1.84 27.63 29.48
CA ASN A 229 -2.31 26.25 29.55
C ASN A 229 -2.16 25.58 28.18
N VAL A 230 -1.68 24.34 28.19
CA VAL A 230 -1.37 23.54 27.00
C VAL A 230 -2.07 22.20 27.12
N ALA A 231 -2.66 21.72 26.03
CA ALA A 231 -3.29 20.40 26.02
C ALA A 231 -2.22 19.29 26.03
N THR A 232 -2.25 18.46 27.07
CA THR A 232 -1.39 17.28 27.22
C THR A 232 -2.20 15.99 27.09
N ILE A 233 -1.52 14.86 26.91
CA ILE A 233 -2.15 13.54 26.97
C ILE A 233 -2.92 13.36 28.29
N GLY A 234 -2.32 13.76 29.41
CA GLY A 234 -2.90 13.64 30.75
C GLY A 234 -4.16 14.49 30.96
N SER A 235 -4.24 15.66 30.32
CA SER A 235 -5.42 16.53 30.43
C SER A 235 -6.57 16.15 29.50
N GLN A 236 -6.31 15.36 28.46
CA GLN A 236 -7.27 15.09 27.38
C GLN A 236 -7.80 13.65 27.37
N PHE A 237 -7.02 12.71 27.91
CA PHE A 237 -7.40 11.30 27.97
C PHE A 237 -7.56 10.86 29.41
N HIS A 238 -8.62 10.09 29.67
CA HIS A 238 -8.93 9.53 30.98
C HIS A 238 -9.20 8.04 30.86
N TYR A 239 -8.96 7.30 31.93
CA TYR A 239 -9.25 5.87 32.04
C TYR A 239 -9.87 5.53 33.39
N VAL A 240 -10.58 4.41 33.48
CA VAL A 240 -11.21 3.96 34.73
C VAL A 240 -10.33 2.91 35.39
N LEU A 241 -10.02 3.09 36.68
CA LEU A 241 -9.29 2.14 37.50
C LEU A 241 -10.21 1.02 38.02
N ALA A 242 -9.62 -0.06 38.51
CA ALA A 242 -10.36 -1.21 39.04
C ALA A 242 -11.24 -0.89 40.25
N ASP A 243 -10.93 0.19 40.97
CA ASP A 243 -11.72 0.72 42.10
C ASP A 243 -12.85 1.67 41.65
N GLY A 244 -13.02 1.89 40.35
CA GLY A 244 -14.01 2.79 39.76
C GLY A 244 -13.60 4.26 39.71
N THR A 245 -12.40 4.62 40.19
CA THR A 245 -11.88 5.99 40.09
C THR A 245 -11.40 6.30 38.68
N GLN A 246 -11.35 7.59 38.31
CA GLN A 246 -10.79 8.01 37.02
C GLN A 246 -9.32 8.41 37.16
N GLY A 247 -8.47 7.80 36.33
CA GLY A 247 -7.08 8.16 36.13
C GLY A 247 -6.92 9.04 34.88
N ASN A 248 -5.84 9.82 34.87
CA ASN A 248 -5.50 10.74 33.79
C ASN A 248 -4.37 10.17 32.92
N GLY A 249 -4.47 10.37 31.62
CA GLY A 249 -3.47 9.98 30.63
C GLY A 249 -3.52 8.51 30.25
N ILE A 250 -2.40 7.81 30.42
CA ILE A 250 -2.20 6.44 29.93
C ILE A 250 -2.22 5.47 31.12
N PRO A 251 -3.03 4.40 31.08
CA PRO A 251 -3.03 3.39 32.14
C PRO A 251 -1.71 2.61 32.17
N GLN A 252 -1.14 2.43 33.37
CA GLN A 252 0.02 1.57 33.63
C GLN A 252 -0.38 0.08 33.68
N LEU A 253 -1.15 -0.39 32.70
CA LEU A 253 -1.68 -1.73 32.66
C LEU A 253 -1.12 -2.48 31.46
N LEU A 254 -0.77 -3.74 31.65
CA LEU A 254 -0.49 -4.63 30.53
C LEU A 254 -1.75 -4.81 29.67
N PRO A 255 -1.60 -5.01 28.35
CA PRO A 255 -2.74 -5.37 27.50
C PRO A 255 -3.42 -6.62 28.05
N GLN A 256 -4.70 -6.49 28.43
CA GLN A 256 -5.49 -7.59 28.98
C GLN A 256 -6.29 -8.25 27.86
N LEU A 257 -6.57 -9.55 28.03
CA LEU A 257 -7.43 -10.27 27.09
C LEU A 257 -8.87 -9.76 27.25
N MET A 258 -9.42 -9.22 26.17
CA MET A 258 -10.78 -8.68 26.10
C MET A 258 -11.42 -9.12 24.78
N LEU A 259 -12.73 -9.34 24.77
CA LEU A 259 -13.43 -9.57 23.52
C LEU A 259 -13.71 -8.20 22.86
N PRO A 260 -13.32 -8.01 21.58
CA PRO A 260 -13.46 -6.71 20.88
C PRO A 260 -14.86 -6.09 20.92
N TRP A 261 -15.89 -6.93 20.94
CA TRP A 261 -17.30 -6.54 20.91
C TRP A 261 -17.95 -6.42 22.29
N SER A 262 -17.22 -6.65 23.38
CA SER A 262 -17.74 -6.55 24.75
C SER A 262 -16.92 -5.57 25.59
N LEU A 263 -16.63 -4.40 25.03
CA LEU A 263 -15.93 -3.35 25.74
C LEU A 263 -16.87 -2.68 26.75
N PRO A 264 -16.43 -2.47 28.01
CA PRO A 264 -17.21 -1.73 28.99
C PRO A 264 -17.54 -0.32 28.46
N GLY A 265 -18.82 0.06 28.50
CA GLY A 265 -19.27 1.37 28.04
C GLY A 265 -19.33 1.56 26.52
N SER A 266 -19.25 0.49 25.71
CA SER A 266 -19.46 0.59 24.27
C SER A 266 -20.92 0.39 23.88
N ASP A 267 -21.46 1.28 23.05
CA ASP A 267 -22.79 1.14 22.42
C ASP A 267 -22.80 0.16 21.24
N PHE A 268 -21.65 -0.40 20.89
CA PHE A 268 -21.50 -1.32 19.77
C PHE A 268 -22.10 -2.69 20.10
N THR A 269 -22.92 -3.20 19.19
CA THR A 269 -23.46 -4.57 19.27
C THR A 269 -22.96 -5.40 18.10
N LEU A 270 -22.48 -6.61 18.41
CA LEU A 270 -22.08 -7.57 17.38
C LEU A 270 -23.34 -8.19 16.76
N SER A 271 -23.67 -7.74 15.55
CA SER A 271 -24.79 -8.25 14.76
C SER A 271 -24.34 -8.52 13.32
N TRP A 272 -25.17 -9.22 12.55
CA TRP A 272 -24.92 -9.40 11.13
C TRP A 272 -24.89 -8.06 10.37
N ASP A 273 -25.73 -7.10 10.77
CA ASP A 273 -25.76 -5.77 10.18
C ASP A 273 -24.48 -4.99 10.48
N SER A 274 -23.98 -5.05 11.72
CA SER A 274 -22.69 -4.45 12.10
C SER A 274 -21.54 -5.04 11.29
N LEU A 275 -21.50 -6.36 11.11
CA LEU A 275 -20.48 -7.02 10.28
C LEU A 275 -20.58 -6.59 8.81
N ARG A 276 -21.79 -6.49 8.27
CA ARG A 276 -22.02 -6.03 6.89
C ARG A 276 -21.59 -4.57 6.70
N ALA A 277 -21.85 -3.72 7.69
CA ALA A 277 -21.47 -2.30 7.67
C ALA A 277 -19.95 -2.10 7.77
N LEU A 278 -19.26 -2.93 8.55
CA LEU A 278 -17.79 -2.88 8.69
C LEU A 278 -17.04 -3.56 7.54
N LEU A 279 -17.71 -4.38 6.72
CA LEU A 279 -17.08 -5.16 5.65
C LEU A 279 -16.26 -4.32 4.66
N PRO A 280 -16.76 -3.18 4.13
CA PRO A 280 -15.97 -2.33 3.25
C PRO A 280 -14.71 -1.83 3.95
N ALA A 281 -14.82 -1.29 5.16
CA ALA A 281 -13.69 -0.77 5.93
C ALA A 281 -12.64 -1.87 6.24
N ALA A 282 -13.08 -3.05 6.66
CA ALA A 282 -12.20 -4.19 6.93
C ALA A 282 -11.43 -4.67 5.71
N PHE A 283 -12.10 -4.79 4.55
CA PHE A 283 -11.46 -5.14 3.29
C PHE A 283 -10.40 -4.10 2.89
N SER A 284 -10.71 -2.84 3.12
CA SER A 284 -9.88 -1.68 2.80
C SER A 284 -8.61 -1.64 3.66
N MET A 285 -8.77 -1.84 4.97
CA MET A 285 -7.68 -2.04 5.91
C MET A 285 -6.79 -3.22 5.47
N ALA A 286 -7.38 -4.33 5.00
CA ALA A 286 -6.61 -5.50 4.56
C ALA A 286 -5.82 -5.23 3.28
N MET A 287 -6.44 -4.58 2.29
CA MET A 287 -5.79 -4.20 1.04
C MET A 287 -4.63 -3.23 1.30
N LEU A 288 -4.87 -2.15 2.04
CA LEU A 288 -3.82 -1.20 2.40
C LEU A 288 -2.71 -1.86 3.20
N GLY A 289 -3.07 -2.72 4.16
CA GLY A 289 -2.12 -3.47 4.99
C GLY A 289 -1.23 -4.38 4.17
N ALA A 290 -1.80 -5.09 3.18
CA ALA A 290 -1.06 -5.91 2.24
C ALA A 290 -0.08 -5.07 1.42
N ILE A 291 -0.53 -3.93 0.86
CA ILE A 291 0.26 -3.02 0.03
C ILE A 291 1.45 -2.48 0.81
N GLU A 292 1.20 -1.84 1.94
CA GLU A 292 2.24 -1.25 2.78
C GLU A 292 3.23 -2.30 3.27
N SER A 293 2.75 -3.46 3.70
CA SER A 293 3.62 -4.51 4.22
C SER A 293 4.57 -5.07 3.16
N LEU A 294 4.06 -5.30 1.95
CA LEU A 294 4.86 -5.86 0.86
C LEU A 294 5.78 -4.81 0.23
N LEU A 295 5.33 -3.56 0.07
CA LEU A 295 6.20 -2.45 -0.34
C LEU A 295 7.34 -2.25 0.66
N CYS A 296 7.04 -2.30 1.96
CA CYS A 296 8.05 -2.27 3.01
C CYS A 296 9.05 -3.41 2.84
N ALA A 297 8.59 -4.64 2.66
CA ALA A 297 9.48 -5.79 2.46
C ALA A 297 10.38 -5.64 1.21
N VAL A 298 9.86 -5.12 0.10
CA VAL A 298 10.64 -4.86 -1.13
C VAL A 298 11.73 -3.80 -0.88
N VAL A 299 11.43 -2.73 -0.14
CA VAL A 299 12.43 -1.71 0.22
C VAL A 299 13.54 -2.31 1.09
N LEU A 300 13.17 -3.13 2.08
CA LEU A 300 14.13 -3.77 2.99
C LEU A 300 15.02 -4.79 2.26
N ASP A 301 14.46 -5.54 1.32
CA ASP A 301 15.20 -6.45 0.44
C ASP A 301 16.24 -5.67 -0.37
N GLY A 302 15.88 -4.52 -0.93
CA GLY A 302 16.82 -3.64 -1.65
C GLY A 302 17.96 -3.10 -0.76
N MET A 303 17.68 -2.81 0.51
CA MET A 303 18.69 -2.32 1.47
C MET A 303 19.65 -3.41 1.96
N THR A 304 19.22 -4.67 1.96
CA THR A 304 19.94 -5.77 2.63
C THR A 304 20.44 -6.85 1.67
N GLY A 305 19.96 -6.85 0.42
CA GLY A 305 20.24 -7.90 -0.56
C GLY A 305 19.52 -9.22 -0.27
N THR A 306 18.58 -9.26 0.69
CA THR A 306 17.78 -10.46 0.99
C THR A 306 16.51 -10.53 0.14
N LYS A 307 15.74 -11.62 0.29
CA LYS A 307 14.41 -11.75 -0.31
C LYS A 307 13.37 -12.15 0.73
N HIS A 308 12.29 -11.41 0.79
CA HIS A 308 11.13 -11.74 1.62
C HIS A 308 10.26 -12.84 1.01
N LYS A 309 9.31 -13.35 1.81
CA LYS A 309 8.27 -14.29 1.38
C LYS A 309 6.90 -13.63 1.43
N ALA A 310 6.45 -13.06 0.31
CA ALA A 310 5.23 -12.24 0.23
C ALA A 310 3.99 -12.87 0.87
N ASN A 311 3.66 -14.13 0.54
CA ASN A 311 2.45 -14.77 1.09
C ASN A 311 2.56 -15.06 2.58
N SER A 312 3.76 -15.43 3.07
CA SER A 312 4.01 -15.59 4.52
C SER A 312 3.91 -14.25 5.25
N GLU A 313 4.33 -13.16 4.61
CA GLU A 313 4.16 -11.81 5.17
C GLU A 313 2.68 -11.47 5.33
N LEU A 314 1.84 -11.71 4.30
CA LEU A 314 0.40 -11.48 4.40
C LEU A 314 -0.27 -12.31 5.49
N ILE A 315 0.12 -13.58 5.64
CA ILE A 315 -0.38 -14.43 6.73
C ILE A 315 0.05 -13.88 8.09
N GLY A 316 1.31 -13.45 8.24
CA GLY A 316 1.79 -12.89 9.50
C GLY A 316 1.08 -11.59 9.86
N GLN A 317 0.88 -10.69 8.89
CA GLN A 317 0.06 -9.49 9.04
C GLN A 317 -1.38 -9.83 9.45
N GLY A 318 -1.97 -10.85 8.82
CA GLY A 318 -3.31 -11.31 9.14
C GLY A 318 -3.43 -11.85 10.56
N LEU A 319 -2.49 -12.70 11.01
CA LEU A 319 -2.44 -13.20 12.37
C LEU A 319 -2.25 -12.07 13.40
N GLY A 320 -1.38 -11.11 13.12
CA GLY A 320 -1.20 -9.93 13.97
C GLY A 320 -2.48 -9.14 14.16
N ASN A 321 -3.19 -8.86 13.06
CA ASN A 321 -4.44 -8.11 13.08
C ASN A 321 -5.64 -8.92 13.57
N MET A 322 -5.56 -10.26 13.62
CA MET A 322 -6.57 -11.07 14.31
C MET A 322 -6.33 -11.12 15.83
N VAL A 323 -5.08 -11.16 16.27
CA VAL A 323 -4.72 -11.30 17.70
C VAL A 323 -4.76 -9.95 18.43
N ALA A 324 -4.22 -8.89 17.83
CA ALA A 324 -4.09 -7.59 18.49
C ALA A 324 -5.42 -7.01 19.02
N PRO A 325 -6.57 -7.11 18.32
CA PRO A 325 -7.85 -6.63 18.82
C PRO A 325 -8.27 -7.21 20.17
N PHE A 326 -7.90 -8.46 20.46
CA PHE A 326 -8.19 -9.09 21.75
C PHE A 326 -7.39 -8.49 22.91
N PHE A 327 -6.45 -7.60 22.63
CA PHE A 327 -5.63 -6.89 23.59
C PHE A 327 -5.79 -5.36 23.44
N GLY A 328 -6.87 -4.91 22.77
CA GLY A 328 -7.13 -3.50 22.47
C GLY A 328 -6.24 -2.91 21.36
N GLY A 329 -5.49 -3.73 20.64
CA GLY A 329 -4.71 -3.26 19.49
C GLY A 329 -5.60 -2.94 18.29
N ILE A 330 -5.40 -1.76 17.71
CA ILE A 330 -5.97 -1.35 16.42
C ILE A 330 -5.18 -1.96 15.26
N THR A 331 -5.52 -1.58 14.03
CA THR A 331 -4.89 -2.14 12.84
C THR A 331 -3.39 -1.85 12.75
N ALA A 332 -2.63 -2.89 12.44
CA ALA A 332 -1.18 -2.88 12.31
C ALA A 332 -0.74 -3.23 10.89
N THR A 333 0.36 -2.63 10.46
CA THR A 333 1.13 -3.09 9.30
C THR A 333 2.61 -2.79 9.47
N ALA A 334 3.45 -3.32 8.59
CA ALA A 334 4.87 -2.99 8.56
C ALA A 334 5.06 -1.54 8.12
N ALA A 335 5.87 -0.77 8.84
CA ALA A 335 6.14 0.63 8.50
C ALA A 335 7.53 0.78 7.86
N ILE A 336 7.60 1.39 6.68
CA ILE A 336 8.84 1.61 5.93
C ILE A 336 9.88 2.34 6.79
N ALA A 337 9.53 3.46 7.42
CA ALA A 337 10.48 4.28 8.18
C ALA A 337 11.07 3.54 9.39
N ARG A 338 10.24 2.83 10.19
CA ARG A 338 10.70 2.05 11.35
C ARG A 338 11.57 0.88 10.93
N SER A 339 11.16 0.18 9.87
CA SER A 339 11.88 -0.99 9.37
C SER A 339 13.21 -0.59 8.72
N ALA A 340 13.26 0.52 8.00
CA ALA A 340 14.51 1.08 7.46
C ALA A 340 15.45 1.52 8.59
N ALA A 341 14.93 2.15 9.65
CA ALA A 341 15.71 2.46 10.85
C ALA A 341 16.25 1.19 11.54
N ASN A 342 15.45 0.13 11.60
CA ASN A 342 15.85 -1.18 12.11
C ASN A 342 17.04 -1.76 11.34
N VAL A 343 16.97 -1.74 10.01
CA VAL A 343 18.08 -2.18 9.14
C VAL A 343 19.32 -1.31 9.31
N ARG A 344 19.16 0.03 9.33
CA ARG A 344 20.28 0.97 9.52
C ARG A 344 20.95 0.84 10.89
N ALA A 345 20.19 0.49 11.92
CA ALA A 345 20.70 0.20 13.26
C ALA A 345 21.39 -1.18 13.35
N GLY A 346 21.41 -1.94 12.26
CA GLY A 346 22.20 -3.16 12.12
C GLY A 346 21.46 -4.45 12.45
N ALA A 347 20.11 -4.44 12.45
CA ALA A 347 19.29 -5.63 12.66
C ALA A 347 19.67 -6.78 11.71
N THR A 348 19.52 -8.00 12.19
CA THR A 348 19.89 -9.24 11.49
C THR A 348 18.77 -10.28 11.48
N SER A 349 17.71 -10.12 12.27
CA SER A 349 16.60 -11.06 12.35
C SER A 349 15.31 -10.42 12.88
N PRO A 350 14.15 -11.12 12.82
CA PRO A 350 12.89 -10.64 13.40
C PRO A 350 12.95 -10.41 14.92
N VAL A 351 13.98 -10.93 15.61
CA VAL A 351 14.16 -10.74 17.05
C VAL A 351 14.29 -9.25 17.40
N SER A 352 14.84 -8.41 16.52
CA SER A 352 14.93 -6.97 16.81
C SER A 352 13.55 -6.32 16.92
N ALA A 353 12.56 -6.76 16.13
CA ALA A 353 11.19 -6.29 16.21
C ALA A 353 10.49 -6.78 17.50
N VAL A 354 10.82 -7.99 17.97
CA VAL A 354 10.34 -8.49 19.27
C VAL A 354 10.91 -7.66 20.42
N ILE A 355 12.21 -7.33 20.38
CA ILE A 355 12.85 -6.48 21.39
C ILE A 355 12.24 -5.07 21.40
N HIS A 356 11.97 -4.53 20.21
CA HIS A 356 11.22 -3.27 20.06
C HIS A 356 9.86 -3.33 20.80
N ALA A 357 9.07 -4.38 20.58
CA ALA A 357 7.77 -4.54 21.21
C ALA A 357 7.86 -4.70 22.74
N ILE A 358 8.86 -5.45 23.23
CA ILE A 358 9.14 -5.57 24.67
C ILE A 358 9.48 -4.20 25.26
N LEU A 359 10.31 -3.39 24.57
CA LEU A 359 10.64 -2.04 25.02
C LEU A 359 9.39 -1.14 25.08
N VAL A 360 8.45 -1.27 24.13
CA VAL A 360 7.17 -0.55 24.18
C VAL A 360 6.36 -0.93 25.42
N ILE A 361 6.28 -2.23 25.75
CA ILE A 361 5.59 -2.71 26.96
C ILE A 361 6.26 -2.16 28.22
N LEU A 362 7.60 -2.20 28.30
CA LEU A 362 8.35 -1.66 29.43
C LEU A 362 8.14 -0.15 29.57
N ALA A 363 8.13 0.58 28.46
CA ALA A 363 7.87 2.02 28.46
C ALA A 363 6.43 2.35 28.89
N LEU A 364 5.45 1.56 28.47
CA LEU A 364 4.08 1.70 28.95
C LEU A 364 3.99 1.54 30.48
N LEU A 365 4.63 0.51 31.04
CA LEU A 365 4.56 0.25 32.49
C LEU A 365 5.32 1.28 33.34
N VAL A 366 6.50 1.69 32.87
CA VAL A 366 7.41 2.54 33.66
C VAL A 366 7.24 4.02 33.32
N LEU A 367 7.10 4.38 32.03
CA LEU A 367 7.09 5.76 31.56
C LEU A 367 5.67 6.35 31.39
N ALA A 368 4.57 5.60 31.53
CA ALA A 368 3.22 6.17 31.34
C ALA A 368 2.92 7.47 32.11
N PRO A 369 3.35 7.66 33.38
CA PRO A 369 3.17 8.93 34.08
C PRO A 369 3.91 10.07 33.37
N LEU A 370 5.13 9.81 32.89
CA LEU A 370 5.92 10.79 32.14
C LEU A 370 5.32 11.07 30.76
N LEU A 371 4.85 10.03 30.05
CA LEU A 371 4.20 10.15 28.75
C LEU A 371 2.91 10.97 28.81
N SER A 372 2.24 11.00 29.96
CA SER A 372 1.03 11.81 30.15
C SER A 372 1.30 13.32 30.10
N TRP A 373 2.55 13.76 30.30
CA TRP A 373 2.95 15.16 30.16
C TRP A 373 3.23 15.60 28.72
N LEU A 374 3.17 14.68 27.74
CA LEU A 374 3.46 15.02 26.36
C LEU A 374 2.37 15.98 25.81
N PRO A 375 2.76 17.14 25.25
CA PRO A 375 1.83 18.05 24.60
C PRO A 375 1.22 17.44 23.34
N LEU A 376 -0.08 17.63 23.12
CA LEU A 376 -0.75 17.17 21.89
C LEU A 376 -0.22 17.88 20.65
N SER A 377 0.13 19.17 20.75
CA SER A 377 0.75 19.96 19.69
C SER A 377 2.09 19.37 19.21
N ALA A 378 2.88 18.79 20.13
CA ALA A 378 4.12 18.08 19.77
C ALA A 378 3.82 16.76 19.02
N MET A 379 2.77 16.04 19.41
CA MET A 379 2.32 14.82 18.73
C MET A 379 1.75 15.14 17.32
N ALA A 380 1.05 16.26 17.18
CA ALA A 380 0.57 16.76 15.90
C ALA A 380 1.73 17.13 14.96
N ALA A 381 2.78 17.78 15.49
CA ALA A 381 4.01 18.06 14.74
C ALA A 381 4.71 16.79 14.23
N LEU A 382 4.74 15.73 15.04
CA LEU A 382 5.22 14.40 14.63
C LEU A 382 4.41 13.86 13.44
N LEU A 383 3.07 13.92 13.51
CA LEU A 383 2.21 13.47 12.42
C LEU A 383 2.30 14.35 11.17
N LEU A 384 2.51 15.66 11.31
CA LEU A 384 2.79 16.55 10.17
C LEU A 384 4.09 16.17 9.46
N MET A 385 5.14 15.86 10.20
CA MET A 385 6.40 15.38 9.59
C MET A 385 6.21 14.02 8.91
N VAL A 386 5.42 13.11 9.50
CA VAL A 386 5.08 11.83 8.89
C VAL A 386 4.26 12.03 7.61
N ALA A 387 3.27 12.91 7.63
CA ALA A 387 2.45 13.27 6.48
C ALA A 387 3.30 13.86 5.34
N TRP A 388 4.25 14.75 5.66
CA TRP A 388 5.20 15.29 4.69
C TRP A 388 6.03 14.18 4.04
N ASN A 389 6.64 13.32 4.84
CA ASN A 389 7.46 12.22 4.32
C ASN A 389 6.65 11.22 3.49
N MET A 390 5.41 10.91 3.90
CA MET A 390 4.54 10.00 3.18
C MET A 390 3.96 10.58 1.89
N SER A 391 3.78 11.90 1.81
CA SER A 391 3.25 12.54 0.61
C SER A 391 4.13 12.35 -0.63
N GLU A 392 5.40 11.99 -0.42
CA GLU A 392 6.42 11.85 -1.46
C GLU A 392 6.41 13.02 -2.46
N ALA A 393 6.18 14.25 -1.97
CA ALA A 393 5.92 15.43 -2.80
C ALA A 393 6.93 15.63 -3.93
N HIS A 394 8.21 15.32 -3.69
CA HIS A 394 9.26 15.37 -4.70
C HIS A 394 9.00 14.41 -5.88
N LYS A 395 8.55 13.18 -5.62
CA LYS A 395 8.21 12.20 -6.66
C LYS A 395 6.91 12.57 -7.38
N VAL A 396 5.95 13.14 -6.66
CA VAL A 396 4.72 13.68 -7.27
C VAL A 396 5.08 14.78 -8.28
N VAL A 397 5.92 15.74 -7.89
CA VAL A 397 6.39 16.81 -8.79
C VAL A 397 7.18 16.25 -9.96
N ASP A 398 8.04 15.25 -9.74
CA ASP A 398 8.81 14.60 -10.80
C ASP A 398 7.89 13.88 -11.82
N LEU A 399 6.90 13.12 -11.34
CA LEU A 399 5.92 12.45 -12.18
C LEU A 399 5.11 13.46 -12.99
N LEU A 400 4.65 14.56 -12.37
CA LEU A 400 3.92 15.62 -13.05
C LEU A 400 4.73 16.29 -14.18
N ARG A 401 6.06 16.37 -14.03
CA ARG A 401 6.93 17.00 -15.02
C ARG A 401 7.33 16.08 -16.16
N HIS A 402 7.54 14.78 -15.88
CA HIS A 402 8.24 13.90 -16.81
C HIS A 402 7.42 12.68 -17.27
N ALA A 403 6.33 12.29 -16.59
CA ALA A 403 5.62 11.07 -16.91
C ALA A 403 4.63 11.23 -18.09
N PRO A 404 4.21 10.12 -18.73
CA PRO A 404 3.15 10.14 -19.73
C PRO A 404 1.84 10.73 -19.17
N LYS A 405 1.07 11.39 -20.04
CA LYS A 405 -0.21 12.04 -19.66
C LYS A 405 -1.19 11.09 -18.97
N ASP A 406 -1.26 9.84 -19.43
CA ASP A 406 -2.13 8.82 -18.82
C ASP A 406 -1.79 8.58 -17.35
N ASP A 407 -0.49 8.50 -17.03
CA ASP A 407 0.00 8.21 -15.68
C ASP A 407 -0.21 9.42 -14.76
N ILE A 408 -0.06 10.65 -15.29
CA ILE A 408 -0.39 11.89 -14.60
C ILE A 408 -1.88 11.96 -14.24
N ILE A 409 -2.78 11.65 -15.21
CA ILE A 409 -4.22 11.67 -15.00
C ILE A 409 -4.62 10.68 -13.91
N VAL A 410 -4.11 9.45 -13.96
CA VAL A 410 -4.36 8.44 -12.93
C VAL A 410 -3.91 8.93 -11.56
N MET A 411 -2.69 9.47 -11.45
CA MET A 411 -2.15 9.95 -10.17
C MET A 411 -3.00 11.09 -9.59
N LEU A 412 -3.33 12.10 -10.40
CA LEU A 412 -4.14 13.24 -9.96
C LEU A 412 -5.56 12.82 -9.57
N LEU A 413 -6.17 11.89 -10.32
CA LEU A 413 -7.48 11.33 -10.00
C LEU A 413 -7.43 10.57 -8.67
N CYS A 414 -6.46 9.67 -8.49
CA CYS A 414 -6.28 8.93 -7.24
C CYS A 414 -6.06 9.88 -6.05
N MET A 415 -5.20 10.88 -6.20
CA MET A 415 -4.96 11.88 -5.16
C MET A 415 -6.24 12.63 -4.80
N SER A 416 -6.99 13.11 -5.80
CA SER A 416 -8.24 13.85 -5.58
C SER A 416 -9.30 12.99 -4.92
N LEU A 417 -9.49 11.75 -5.39
CA LEU A 417 -10.46 10.82 -4.82
C LEU A 417 -10.11 10.43 -3.38
N THR A 418 -8.82 10.28 -3.06
CA THR A 418 -8.35 9.97 -1.71
C THR A 418 -8.64 11.12 -0.73
N VAL A 419 -8.49 12.36 -1.17
CA VAL A 419 -8.72 13.55 -0.34
C VAL A 419 -10.22 13.84 -0.18
N LEU A 420 -10.99 13.76 -1.28
CA LEU A 420 -12.39 14.20 -1.30
C LEU A 420 -13.37 13.12 -0.85
N PHE A 421 -13.04 11.86 -1.07
CA PHE A 421 -13.92 10.73 -0.77
C PHE A 421 -13.21 9.76 0.18
N ASP A 422 -12.76 8.63 -0.34
CA ASP A 422 -12.17 7.55 0.42
C ASP A 422 -11.07 6.87 -0.42
N MET A 423 -10.03 6.38 0.25
CA MET A 423 -8.88 5.78 -0.43
C MET A 423 -9.23 4.53 -1.22
N VAL A 424 -10.30 3.81 -0.87
CA VAL A 424 -10.72 2.56 -1.48
C VAL A 424 -11.31 2.82 -2.85
N ILE A 425 -12.14 3.86 -2.92
CA ILE A 425 -12.67 4.38 -4.16
C ILE A 425 -11.49 4.84 -5.02
N ALA A 426 -10.53 5.56 -4.44
CA ALA A 426 -9.35 6.04 -5.15
C ALA A 426 -8.48 4.92 -5.74
N ILE A 427 -8.17 3.87 -4.96
CA ILE A 427 -7.35 2.74 -5.40
C ILE A 427 -8.12 1.91 -6.43
N SER A 428 -9.41 1.61 -6.19
CA SER A 428 -10.22 0.79 -7.09
C SER A 428 -10.39 1.45 -8.45
N VAL A 429 -10.81 2.73 -8.46
CA VAL A 429 -10.97 3.51 -9.69
C VAL A 429 -9.61 3.72 -10.35
N GLY A 430 -8.57 3.99 -9.56
CA GLY A 430 -7.19 4.16 -10.04
C GLY A 430 -6.65 2.96 -10.79
N ILE A 431 -6.75 1.76 -10.21
CA ILE A 431 -6.29 0.52 -10.82
C ILE A 431 -7.08 0.21 -12.08
N VAL A 432 -8.41 0.34 -12.05
CA VAL A 432 -9.26 0.10 -13.23
C VAL A 432 -8.88 1.04 -14.36
N LEU A 433 -8.79 2.35 -14.08
CA LEU A 433 -8.41 3.34 -15.08
C LEU A 433 -7.00 3.10 -15.63
N ALA A 434 -6.03 2.86 -14.76
CA ALA A 434 -4.66 2.59 -15.17
C ALA A 434 -4.57 1.32 -16.03
N SER A 435 -5.32 0.28 -15.69
CA SER A 435 -5.39 -0.96 -16.47
C SER A 435 -6.00 -0.73 -17.86
N LEU A 436 -7.07 0.06 -17.95
CA LEU A 436 -7.71 0.43 -19.22
C LEU A 436 -6.79 1.30 -20.09
N LEU A 437 -6.11 2.28 -19.50
CA LEU A 437 -5.16 3.14 -20.21
C LEU A 437 -3.94 2.36 -20.69
N PHE A 438 -3.42 1.45 -19.85
CA PHE A 438 -2.35 0.53 -20.23
C PHE A 438 -2.79 -0.38 -21.37
N MET A 439 -3.98 -0.98 -21.29
CA MET A 439 -4.53 -1.82 -22.35
C MET A 439 -4.68 -1.05 -23.66
N ARG A 440 -5.17 0.20 -23.60
CA ARG A 440 -5.26 1.09 -24.76
C ARG A 440 -3.89 1.40 -25.36
N ARG A 441 -2.87 1.64 -24.52
CA ARG A 441 -1.49 1.89 -24.95
C ARG A 441 -0.91 0.68 -25.67
N ILE A 442 -1.09 -0.52 -25.12
CA ILE A 442 -0.67 -1.78 -25.75
C ILE A 442 -1.43 -2.03 -27.06
N ALA A 443 -2.75 -1.79 -27.09
CA ALA A 443 -3.53 -1.93 -28.30
C ALA A 443 -3.02 -1.03 -29.44
N ARG A 444 -2.65 0.22 -29.13
CA ARG A 444 -2.09 1.17 -30.10
C ARG A 444 -0.70 0.82 -30.61
N MET A 445 0.03 -0.10 -29.97
CA MET A 445 1.29 -0.63 -30.52
C MET A 445 1.05 -1.58 -31.70
N THR A 446 -0.16 -2.12 -31.81
CA THR A 446 -0.56 -3.07 -32.85
C THR A 446 -0.77 -2.34 -34.17
N ARG A 447 0.08 -2.62 -35.16
CA ARG A 447 0.03 -1.96 -36.48
C ARG A 447 0.54 -2.86 -37.60
N LEU A 448 0.13 -2.52 -38.81
CA LEU A 448 0.69 -3.07 -40.04
C LEU A 448 1.88 -2.21 -40.49
N ALA A 449 2.99 -2.85 -40.82
CA ALA A 449 4.13 -2.21 -41.45
C ALA A 449 4.39 -2.82 -42.83
N PRO A 450 4.62 -2.01 -43.88
CA PRO A 450 4.99 -2.54 -45.19
C PRO A 450 6.34 -3.24 -45.12
N VAL A 451 6.48 -4.32 -45.88
CA VAL A 451 7.77 -4.99 -46.08
C VAL A 451 8.23 -4.68 -47.49
N ASN A 452 9.35 -3.97 -47.63
CA ASN A 452 9.92 -3.67 -48.94
C ASN A 452 10.48 -4.96 -49.55
N VAL A 453 9.76 -5.50 -50.53
CA VAL A 453 10.14 -6.63 -51.38
C VAL A 453 9.61 -6.33 -52.77
N ASP A 454 10.39 -6.69 -53.77
CA ASP A 454 9.98 -6.57 -55.16
C ASP A 454 8.98 -7.70 -55.44
N VAL A 455 7.71 -7.36 -55.59
CA VAL A 455 6.60 -8.31 -55.83
C VAL A 455 5.64 -7.70 -56.85
N PRO A 456 4.90 -8.52 -57.61
CA PRO A 456 3.87 -8.03 -58.52
C PRO A 456 2.83 -7.13 -57.83
N ASP A 457 2.23 -6.19 -58.59
CA ASP A 457 1.24 -5.23 -58.06
C ASP A 457 -0.01 -5.90 -57.47
N ASP A 458 -0.32 -7.14 -57.83
CA ASP A 458 -1.42 -7.92 -57.26
C ASP A 458 -1.05 -8.66 -55.96
N VAL A 459 0.17 -8.48 -55.44
CA VAL A 459 0.67 -9.08 -54.20
C VAL A 459 0.92 -8.00 -53.14
N LEU A 460 0.49 -8.26 -51.90
CA LEU A 460 0.69 -7.35 -50.77
C LEU A 460 1.45 -8.05 -49.64
N VAL A 461 2.63 -7.53 -49.28
CA VAL A 461 3.45 -8.08 -48.19
C VAL A 461 3.49 -7.10 -47.01
N LEU A 462 2.93 -7.51 -45.88
CA LEU A 462 2.88 -6.72 -44.65
C LEU A 462 3.44 -7.49 -43.46
N ARG A 463 3.97 -6.76 -42.50
CA ARG A 463 4.38 -7.27 -41.19
C ARG A 463 3.39 -6.82 -40.14
N VAL A 464 2.92 -7.75 -39.32
CA VAL A 464 2.11 -7.47 -38.15
C VAL A 464 3.05 -7.24 -36.97
N ILE A 465 2.98 -6.06 -36.37
CA ILE A 465 3.78 -5.68 -35.21
C ILE A 465 2.83 -5.44 -34.04
N GLY A 466 3.03 -6.14 -32.92
CA GLY A 466 2.25 -5.97 -31.69
C GLY A 466 1.33 -7.15 -31.38
N PRO A 467 0.72 -7.17 -30.18
CA PRO A 467 -0.13 -8.27 -29.75
C PRO A 467 -1.50 -8.26 -30.46
N LEU A 468 -1.94 -9.41 -30.94
CA LEU A 468 -3.28 -9.61 -31.51
C LEU A 468 -4.23 -10.09 -30.44
N PHE A 469 -4.91 -9.15 -29.79
CA PHE A 469 -5.88 -9.44 -28.75
C PHE A 469 -7.20 -8.70 -28.99
N PHE A 470 -8.24 -9.01 -28.22
CA PHE A 470 -9.61 -8.51 -28.47
C PHE A 470 -9.72 -6.98 -28.70
N ALA A 471 -8.88 -6.17 -28.03
CA ALA A 471 -8.95 -4.71 -28.14
C ALA A 471 -8.17 -4.13 -29.33
N ALA A 472 -7.34 -4.92 -30.01
CA ALA A 472 -6.45 -4.44 -31.07
C ALA A 472 -6.67 -5.13 -32.43
N ALA A 473 -7.06 -6.42 -32.41
CA ALA A 473 -7.13 -7.24 -33.60
C ALA A 473 -8.18 -6.75 -34.61
N GLU A 474 -9.38 -6.38 -34.15
CA GLU A 474 -10.46 -5.93 -35.04
C GLU A 474 -10.04 -4.69 -35.85
N GLY A 475 -9.39 -3.71 -35.19
CA GLY A 475 -8.91 -2.50 -35.86
C GLY A 475 -7.82 -2.79 -36.88
N LEU A 476 -6.90 -3.71 -36.57
CA LEU A 476 -5.84 -4.13 -37.50
C LEU A 476 -6.40 -4.85 -38.73
N PHE A 477 -7.33 -5.79 -38.54
CA PHE A 477 -7.92 -6.52 -39.68
C PHE A 477 -8.85 -5.63 -40.50
N THR A 478 -9.53 -4.65 -39.90
CA THR A 478 -10.31 -3.65 -40.64
C THR A 478 -9.40 -2.76 -41.51
N ASP A 479 -8.25 -2.31 -40.99
CA ASP A 479 -7.25 -1.60 -41.81
C ASP A 479 -6.74 -2.50 -42.94
N LEU A 480 -6.47 -3.78 -42.65
CA LEU A 480 -6.07 -4.75 -43.67
C LEU A 480 -7.11 -4.94 -44.77
N GLU A 481 -8.40 -5.09 -44.43
CA GLU A 481 -9.51 -5.22 -45.41
C GLU A 481 -9.53 -4.08 -46.42
N SER A 482 -9.20 -2.85 -45.99
CA SER A 482 -9.13 -1.69 -46.87
C SER A 482 -7.97 -1.75 -47.88
N ARG A 483 -6.86 -2.42 -47.51
CA ARG A 483 -5.61 -2.49 -48.29
C ARG A 483 -5.55 -3.67 -49.26
N ILE A 484 -6.35 -4.71 -49.04
CA ILE A 484 -6.32 -5.95 -49.84
C ILE A 484 -7.20 -5.87 -51.11
N LYS A 485 -7.91 -4.76 -51.34
CA LYS A 485 -8.75 -4.60 -52.54
C LYS A 485 -7.92 -4.74 -53.81
N GLY A 486 -8.33 -5.65 -54.70
CA GLY A 486 -7.64 -5.93 -55.96
C GLY A 486 -6.35 -6.74 -55.83
N LYS A 487 -6.04 -7.28 -54.64
CA LYS A 487 -4.86 -8.15 -54.41
C LYS A 487 -5.25 -9.62 -54.52
N ARG A 488 -4.48 -10.38 -55.29
CA ARG A 488 -4.60 -11.84 -55.41
C ARG A 488 -3.95 -12.55 -54.22
N ILE A 489 -2.81 -12.05 -53.72
CA ILE A 489 -2.10 -12.67 -52.58
C ILE A 489 -1.74 -11.63 -51.54
N VAL A 490 -1.98 -11.98 -50.28
CA VAL A 490 -1.62 -11.18 -49.12
C VAL A 490 -0.71 -11.99 -48.22
N VAL A 491 0.53 -11.56 -48.04
CA VAL A 491 1.49 -12.21 -47.15
C VAL A 491 1.59 -11.41 -45.85
N LEU A 492 1.23 -12.03 -44.72
CA LEU A 492 1.41 -11.47 -43.39
C LEU A 492 2.58 -12.13 -42.67
N LYS A 493 3.58 -11.35 -42.32
CA LYS A 493 4.69 -11.77 -41.45
C LYS A 493 4.34 -11.53 -39.98
N TRP A 494 4.34 -12.59 -39.18
CA TRP A 494 3.91 -12.58 -37.77
C TRP A 494 5.07 -12.73 -36.76
N ASP A 495 6.29 -12.45 -37.19
CA ASP A 495 7.50 -12.53 -36.36
C ASP A 495 7.52 -11.53 -35.19
N ALA A 496 6.65 -10.53 -35.21
CA ALA A 496 6.50 -9.52 -34.16
C ALA A 496 5.13 -9.57 -33.48
N VAL A 497 4.47 -10.72 -33.50
CA VAL A 497 3.20 -10.98 -32.80
C VAL A 497 3.48 -11.82 -31.55
N PRO A 498 3.70 -11.19 -30.37
CA PRO A 498 4.06 -11.93 -29.16
C PRO A 498 2.90 -12.71 -28.55
N VAL A 499 1.66 -12.26 -28.79
CA VAL A 499 0.44 -12.81 -28.19
C VAL A 499 -0.69 -12.83 -29.20
N LEU A 500 -1.41 -13.95 -29.26
CA LEU A 500 -2.73 -14.13 -29.85
C LEU A 500 -3.68 -14.66 -28.77
N ASP A 501 -4.71 -13.89 -28.43
CA ASP A 501 -5.77 -14.32 -27.51
C ASP A 501 -7.01 -14.86 -28.27
N ALA A 502 -8.05 -15.25 -27.53
CA ALA A 502 -9.28 -15.78 -28.14
C ALA A 502 -10.01 -14.74 -29.00
N GLY A 503 -10.03 -13.46 -28.61
CA GLY A 503 -10.68 -12.40 -29.38
C GLY A 503 -9.91 -12.06 -30.66
N GLY A 504 -8.58 -12.04 -30.59
CA GLY A 504 -7.71 -11.86 -31.75
C GLY A 504 -7.79 -13.02 -32.73
N LEU A 505 -7.94 -14.25 -32.22
CA LEU A 505 -8.18 -15.43 -33.05
C LEU A 505 -9.54 -15.37 -33.75
N ASP A 506 -10.61 -14.99 -33.04
CA ASP A 506 -11.94 -14.85 -33.64
C ASP A 506 -11.96 -13.75 -34.71
N ALA A 507 -11.35 -12.59 -34.43
CA ALA A 507 -11.18 -11.52 -35.42
C ALA A 507 -10.40 -12.01 -36.66
N PHE A 508 -9.32 -12.76 -36.47
CA PHE A 508 -8.56 -13.38 -37.55
C PHE A 508 -9.41 -14.35 -38.38
N GLN A 509 -10.18 -15.23 -37.74
CA GLN A 509 -11.07 -16.17 -38.43
C GLN A 509 -12.16 -15.46 -39.23
N ARG A 510 -12.75 -14.39 -38.67
CA ARG A 510 -13.74 -13.56 -39.38
C ARG A 510 -13.12 -12.89 -40.59
N PHE A 511 -11.91 -12.34 -40.46
CA PHE A 511 -11.16 -11.77 -41.57
C PHE A 511 -10.91 -12.80 -42.68
N VAL A 512 -10.43 -14.01 -42.34
CA VAL A 512 -10.21 -15.09 -43.32
C VAL A 512 -11.50 -15.45 -44.06
N LYS A 513 -12.65 -15.48 -43.37
CA LYS A 513 -13.96 -15.73 -44.00
C LYS A 513 -14.40 -14.59 -44.92
N ARG A 514 -13.99 -13.35 -44.65
CA ARG A 514 -14.31 -12.14 -45.44
C ARG A 514 -13.35 -11.84 -46.57
N LEU A 515 -12.25 -12.59 -46.71
CA LEU A 515 -11.31 -12.44 -47.83
C LEU A 515 -12.08 -12.46 -49.18
N PRO A 516 -11.78 -11.56 -50.13
CA PRO A 516 -12.38 -11.58 -51.46
C PRO A 516 -12.20 -12.93 -52.16
N GLU A 517 -13.11 -13.29 -53.06
CA GLU A 517 -12.92 -14.48 -53.89
C GLU A 517 -11.66 -14.34 -54.76
N GLY A 518 -10.86 -15.40 -54.83
CA GLY A 518 -9.56 -15.39 -55.52
C GLY A 518 -8.41 -14.74 -54.74
N CYS A 519 -8.64 -14.28 -53.50
CA CYS A 519 -7.60 -13.73 -52.64
C CYS A 519 -7.07 -14.80 -51.65
N GLU A 520 -5.77 -15.10 -51.71
CA GLU A 520 -5.08 -16.03 -50.79
C GLU A 520 -4.32 -15.26 -49.70
N LEU A 521 -4.56 -15.61 -48.43
CA LEU A 521 -3.79 -15.13 -47.28
C LEU A 521 -2.70 -16.13 -46.89
N ARG A 522 -1.45 -15.66 -46.89
CA ARG A 522 -0.27 -16.45 -46.50
C ARG A 522 0.31 -15.90 -45.21
N ILE A 523 0.37 -16.71 -44.16
CA ILE A 523 0.98 -16.33 -42.89
C ILE A 523 2.38 -16.93 -42.81
N SER A 524 3.36 -16.10 -42.46
CA SER A 524 4.76 -16.53 -42.29
C SER A 524 5.30 -16.15 -40.91
N ASN A 525 6.32 -16.90 -40.44
CA ASN A 525 7.06 -16.62 -39.22
C ASN A 525 6.18 -16.52 -37.95
N LEU A 526 5.34 -17.53 -37.70
CA LEU A 526 4.54 -17.59 -36.47
C LEU A 526 5.41 -17.83 -35.24
N GLU A 527 5.26 -16.98 -34.23
CA GLU A 527 5.82 -17.20 -32.89
C GLU A 527 5.12 -18.35 -32.14
N PHE A 528 5.79 -18.90 -31.13
CA PHE A 528 5.30 -20.08 -30.40
C PHE A 528 3.92 -19.88 -29.75
N GLN A 529 3.68 -18.71 -29.12
CA GLN A 529 2.41 -18.46 -28.44
C GLN A 529 1.22 -18.41 -29.43
N PRO A 530 1.28 -17.61 -30.54
CA PRO A 530 0.23 -17.63 -31.55
C PRO A 530 0.02 -19.00 -32.20
N LEU A 531 1.11 -19.69 -32.54
CA LEU A 531 1.04 -21.04 -33.11
C LEU A 531 0.32 -22.01 -32.16
N ARG A 532 0.65 -21.98 -30.87
CA ARG A 532 0.00 -22.82 -29.85
C ARG A 532 -1.49 -22.49 -29.73
N THR A 533 -1.87 -21.22 -29.78
CA THR A 533 -3.28 -20.79 -29.73
C THR A 533 -4.04 -21.30 -30.96
N MET A 534 -3.49 -21.12 -32.17
CA MET A 534 -4.10 -21.60 -33.41
C MET A 534 -4.21 -23.13 -33.45
N ALA A 535 -3.17 -23.85 -33.04
CA ALA A 535 -3.15 -25.32 -33.00
C ALA A 535 -4.21 -25.86 -32.02
N ARG A 536 -4.34 -25.26 -30.84
CA ARG A 536 -5.38 -25.63 -29.86
C ARG A 536 -6.80 -25.37 -30.37
N ALA A 537 -6.98 -24.31 -31.16
CA ALA A 537 -8.26 -24.00 -31.79
C ALA A 537 -8.54 -24.83 -33.06
N GLY A 538 -7.61 -25.70 -33.48
CA GLY A 538 -7.79 -26.55 -34.66
C GLY A 538 -7.78 -25.78 -35.98
N ILE A 539 -7.12 -24.62 -36.05
CA ILE A 539 -6.97 -23.87 -37.30
C ILE A 539 -6.17 -24.72 -38.30
N LYS A 540 -6.75 -24.93 -39.48
CA LYS A 540 -6.13 -25.64 -40.60
C LYS A 540 -5.98 -24.71 -41.81
N PRO A 541 -5.01 -24.97 -42.70
CA PRO A 541 -4.97 -24.34 -44.01
C PRO A 541 -6.30 -24.53 -44.74
N ILE A 542 -6.74 -23.51 -45.47
CA ILE A 542 -7.93 -23.55 -46.33
C ILE A 542 -7.43 -23.41 -47.77
N PRO A 543 -7.58 -24.45 -48.62
CA PRO A 543 -7.08 -24.42 -49.98
C PRO A 543 -7.52 -23.16 -50.74
N GLY A 544 -6.56 -22.44 -51.32
CA GLY A 544 -6.80 -21.20 -52.08
C GLY A 544 -7.25 -19.98 -51.25
N ARG A 545 -7.27 -20.07 -49.91
CA ARG A 545 -7.65 -18.95 -49.02
C ARG A 545 -6.68 -18.69 -47.87
N LEU A 546 -6.19 -19.72 -47.19
CA LEU A 546 -5.31 -19.57 -46.03
C LEU A 546 -4.21 -20.63 -46.05
N THR A 547 -2.97 -20.17 -46.10
CA THR A 547 -1.78 -21.04 -46.11
C THR A 547 -0.75 -20.54 -45.09
N PHE A 548 0.00 -21.45 -44.48
CA PHE A 548 1.03 -21.14 -43.49
C PHE A 548 2.41 -21.55 -44.00
N PHE A 549 3.40 -20.69 -43.77
CA PHE A 549 4.79 -20.90 -44.18
C PHE A 549 5.74 -20.66 -43.00
N PRO A 550 6.87 -21.39 -42.90
CA PRO A 550 7.82 -21.20 -41.82
C PRO A 550 8.53 -19.85 -41.90
N ASN A 551 8.78 -19.34 -43.12
CA ASN A 551 9.46 -18.08 -43.33
C ASN A 551 8.90 -17.31 -44.54
N ARG A 552 9.21 -16.01 -44.59
CA ARG A 552 8.80 -15.11 -45.68
C ARG A 552 9.26 -15.60 -47.06
N THR A 553 10.49 -16.12 -47.16
CA THR A 553 11.07 -16.52 -48.44
C THR A 553 10.26 -17.64 -49.09
N GLU A 554 9.88 -18.66 -48.32
CA GLU A 554 9.02 -19.74 -48.79
C GLU A 554 7.60 -19.24 -49.14
N ALA A 555 7.07 -18.27 -48.39
CA ALA A 555 5.77 -17.68 -48.69
C ALA A 555 5.72 -16.89 -50.02
N LEU A 556 6.88 -16.53 -50.57
CA LEU A 556 7.04 -15.76 -51.82
C LEU A 556 7.67 -16.57 -52.96
N ALA A 557 8.11 -17.80 -52.71
CA ALA A 557 8.98 -18.54 -53.62
C ALA A 557 8.35 -18.82 -55.00
N ASP A 558 7.03 -19.01 -55.05
CA ASP A 558 6.21 -19.25 -56.24
C ASP A 558 5.73 -17.96 -56.93
N LEU A 559 6.07 -16.79 -56.39
CA LEU A 559 5.68 -15.47 -56.92
C LEU A 559 6.82 -14.70 -57.58
N LEU A 560 8.05 -15.14 -57.35
CA LEU A 560 9.29 -14.50 -57.81
C LEU A 560 9.98 -15.30 -58.93
N SER A 561 9.30 -16.32 -59.47
CA SER A 561 9.79 -17.21 -60.52
C SER A 561 9.52 -16.70 -61.93
#